data_AF-A0A9P7AHP1-F1
#
_entry.id   AF-A0A9P7AHP1-F1
#
_cell.length_a   1.000
_cell.length_b   1.000
_cell.length_c   1.000
_cell.angle_alpha   90.00
_cell.angle_beta   90.00
_cell.angle_gamma   90.00
#
_symmetry.space_group_name_H-M   'P 1'
#
loop_
_entity.id
_entity.type
_entity.pdbx_description
1 polymer ?
#
loop_
_entity_poly.entity_id
_entity_poly.type
_entity_poly.pdbx_seq_one_letter_code
_entity_poly.pdbx_strand_id
1 'polypeptide(L)'
;MKCWTITSIDDTLASVAFEACNAGLHDHTGVTPGRLGPQSRAFVHRCSLFFPDPDAPHKCNAQWCGLWERDGYIAEFHRTMKTLDGDQQESLKQGLRDIFSELHCLPSSGVRVWIQKKDAIVFVTNPAFYRIDRIGRGGESQRRAPRARRTMKVIKGKRIFAADLMDSQPFDADGNLRRKTERQKRREIHKKMTMEKRNKRVPPPPRPRKSRPFPMSESAHVVTDDEMDVD
;
A
#
# COMPACT_ATOMS: atom_id res chain seq x y z
N MET A 1 10.63 11.21 0.35
CA MET A 1 10.53 10.06 1.28
C MET A 1 9.64 8.99 0.68
N LYS A 2 10.18 7.83 0.26
CA LYS A 2 9.36 6.75 -0.33
C LYS A 2 8.71 5.82 0.71
N CYS A 3 9.19 5.85 1.95
CA CYS A 3 8.87 4.86 2.99
C CYS A 3 7.52 5.03 3.71
N TRP A 4 6.81 6.15 3.51
CA TRP A 4 5.58 6.46 4.25
C TRP A 4 4.38 6.79 3.35
N THR A 5 4.42 6.37 2.08
CA THR A 5 3.25 6.44 1.21
C THR A 5 2.36 5.21 1.41
N ILE A 6 1.05 5.34 1.14
CA ILE A 6 0.10 4.22 1.22
C ILE A 6 0.59 3.04 0.35
N THR A 7 1.07 3.33 -0.86
CA THR A 7 1.59 2.31 -1.79
C THR A 7 2.78 1.55 -1.23
N SER A 8 3.75 2.26 -0.64
CA SER A 8 4.93 1.61 -0.05
C SER A 8 4.56 0.76 1.16
N ILE A 9 3.61 1.21 1.98
CA ILE A 9 3.16 0.45 3.16
C ILE A 9 2.37 -0.80 2.73
N ASP A 10 1.43 -0.66 1.79
CA ASP A 10 0.64 -1.78 1.24
C ASP A 10 1.51 -2.84 0.56
N ASP A 11 2.61 -2.42 -0.07
CA ASP A 11 3.55 -3.35 -0.70
C ASP A 11 4.50 -4.04 0.30
N THR A 12 4.70 -3.45 1.48
CA THR A 12 5.67 -3.95 2.48
C THR A 12 5.02 -4.87 3.52
N LEU A 13 3.82 -4.54 3.97
CA LEU A 13 3.16 -5.24 5.06
C LEU A 13 2.10 -6.21 4.51
N ALA A 14 2.10 -7.45 5.02
CA ALA A 14 1.25 -8.52 4.49
C ALA A 14 -0.26 -8.25 4.67
N SER A 15 -0.63 -7.46 5.68
CA SER A 15 -2.03 -7.15 6.01
C SER A 15 -2.09 -5.79 6.68
N VAL A 16 -2.61 -4.80 5.94
CA VAL A 16 -2.79 -3.42 6.41
C VAL A 16 -4.21 -2.96 6.17
N ALA A 17 -4.71 -2.15 7.09
CA ALA A 17 -5.97 -1.45 6.95
C ALA A 17 -5.70 0.05 7.05
N PHE A 18 -6.31 0.83 6.18
CA PHE A 18 -6.22 2.28 6.21
C PHE A 18 -7.54 2.87 6.69
N GLU A 19 -7.48 3.67 7.75
CA GLU A 19 -8.58 4.44 8.30
C GLU A 19 -8.40 5.91 7.93
N ALA A 20 -9.48 6.54 7.48
CA ALA A 20 -9.43 7.96 7.14
C ALA A 20 -9.39 8.81 8.42
N CYS A 21 -8.48 9.77 8.48
CA CYS A 21 -8.49 10.79 9.53
C CYS A 21 -9.59 11.81 9.23
N ASN A 22 -10.45 12.08 10.20
CA ASN A 22 -11.44 13.15 10.16
C ASN A 22 -10.95 14.49 10.74
N ALA A 23 -9.63 14.63 11.00
CA ALA A 23 -9.07 15.88 11.50
C ALA A 23 -9.20 16.99 10.46
N GLY A 24 -9.64 18.19 10.87
CA GLY A 24 -9.77 19.35 9.99
C GLY A 24 -10.94 19.27 9.00
N LEU A 25 -11.86 18.32 9.17
CA LEU A 25 -13.08 18.22 8.36
C LEU A 25 -14.11 19.26 8.84
N HIS A 26 -13.87 20.52 8.51
CA HIS A 26 -14.82 21.62 8.68
C HIS A 26 -15.37 22.03 7.31
N ASP A 27 -16.67 22.28 7.25
CA ASP A 27 -17.29 22.96 6.12
C ASP A 27 -16.76 24.42 6.04
N HIS A 28 -16.95 25.09 4.90
CA HIS A 28 -16.68 26.52 4.70
C HIS A 28 -17.45 27.42 5.70
N THR A 29 -18.52 26.89 6.30
CA THR A 29 -19.33 27.49 7.38
C THR A 29 -18.81 27.16 8.79
N GLY A 30 -17.76 26.34 8.92
CA GLY A 30 -17.25 25.84 10.21
C GLY A 30 -18.09 24.74 10.84
N VAL A 31 -19.25 24.40 10.27
CA VAL A 31 -20.19 23.39 10.79
C VAL A 31 -19.95 22.05 10.10
N THR A 32 -19.57 21.01 10.83
CA THR A 32 -19.44 19.67 10.24
C THR A 32 -20.83 18.98 10.19
N PRO A 33 -21.39 18.65 9.00
CA PRO A 33 -22.70 18.02 8.92
C PRO A 33 -22.66 16.56 9.42
N GLY A 34 -23.46 16.25 10.44
CA GLY A 34 -23.74 14.89 10.93
C GLY A 34 -23.23 14.56 12.34
N ARG A 35 -23.49 13.32 12.80
CA ARG A 35 -22.95 12.80 14.07
C ARG A 35 -21.44 12.56 13.88
N LEU A 36 -20.63 13.52 14.31
CA LEU A 36 -19.19 13.36 14.44
C LEU A 36 -18.93 12.17 15.38
N GLY A 37 -18.40 11.08 14.83
CA GLY A 37 -17.68 10.10 15.65
C GLY A 37 -16.49 10.77 16.34
N PRO A 38 -15.76 10.05 17.20
CA PRO A 38 -14.57 10.59 17.85
C PRO A 38 -13.64 11.29 16.86
N GLN A 39 -13.32 12.56 17.11
CA GLN A 39 -12.41 13.31 16.25
C GLN A 39 -10.99 12.77 16.40
N SER A 40 -10.39 12.42 15.27
CA SER A 40 -8.97 12.08 15.20
C SER A 40 -8.13 13.33 15.39
N ARG A 41 -7.01 13.18 16.10
CA ARG A 41 -6.01 14.25 16.18
C ARG A 41 -5.36 14.48 14.81
N ALA A 42 -5.13 15.75 14.48
CA ALA A 42 -4.34 16.13 13.31
C ALA A 42 -2.92 15.54 13.39
N PHE A 43 -2.30 15.35 12.23
CA PHE A 43 -1.00 14.66 12.14
C PHE A 43 0.10 15.39 12.89
N VAL A 44 0.13 16.73 12.82
CA VAL A 44 1.06 17.57 13.60
C VAL A 44 0.97 17.26 15.09
N HIS A 45 -0.23 17.12 15.64
CA HIS A 45 -0.45 16.81 17.06
C HIS A 45 -0.18 15.35 17.42
N ARG A 46 0.04 14.47 16.44
CA ARG A 46 0.50 13.10 16.69
C ARG A 46 2.01 13.05 16.92
N CYS A 47 2.75 14.11 16.60
CA CYS A 47 4.19 14.18 16.85
C CYS A 47 4.51 13.86 18.33
N SER A 48 3.76 14.42 19.28
CA SER A 48 3.98 14.19 20.71
C SER A 48 3.69 12.75 21.18
N LEU A 49 3.03 11.93 20.36
CA LEU A 49 2.84 10.51 20.64
C LEU A 49 4.10 9.70 20.32
N PHE A 50 4.82 10.06 19.26
CA PHE A 50 6.03 9.36 18.81
C PHE A 50 7.30 10.01 19.35
N PHE A 51 7.27 11.31 19.64
CA PHE A 51 8.34 12.13 20.21
C PHE A 51 7.79 12.83 21.47
N PRO A 52 7.54 12.07 22.54
CA PRO A 52 7.02 12.63 23.79
C PRO A 52 8.06 13.50 24.48
N ASP A 53 7.62 14.54 25.18
CA ASP A 53 8.52 15.37 25.98
C ASP A 53 9.22 14.54 27.07
N PRO A 54 10.46 14.89 27.45
CA PRO A 54 11.20 14.18 28.49
C PRO A 54 10.45 14.10 29.83
N ASP A 55 9.66 15.13 30.15
CA ASP A 55 8.89 15.23 31.40
C ASP A 55 7.46 14.67 31.28
N ALA A 56 7.07 14.16 30.10
CA ALA A 56 5.74 13.64 29.89
C ALA A 56 5.51 12.35 30.70
N PRO A 57 4.32 12.18 31.32
CA PRO A 57 4.02 10.99 32.10
C PRO A 57 4.10 9.72 31.22
N HIS A 58 5.05 8.85 31.56
CA HIS A 58 5.31 7.63 30.83
C HIS A 58 4.34 6.52 31.27
N LYS A 59 3.46 6.10 30.36
CA LYS A 59 2.70 4.85 30.53
C LYS A 59 3.54 3.70 29.96
N CYS A 60 4.38 3.10 30.79
CA CYS A 60 5.17 1.93 30.42
C CYS A 60 4.21 0.75 30.18
N ASN A 61 3.84 0.53 28.93
CA ASN A 61 3.35 -0.76 28.52
C ASN A 61 4.42 -1.44 27.66
N ALA A 62 4.36 -2.77 27.58
CA ALA A 62 5.44 -3.58 27.01
C ALA A 62 5.91 -3.13 25.62
N GLN A 63 5.05 -2.52 24.80
CA GLN A 63 5.42 -2.05 23.46
C GLN A 63 6.15 -0.71 23.48
N TRP A 64 5.73 0.24 24.32
CA TRP A 64 6.42 1.52 24.44
C TRP A 64 7.69 1.40 25.29
N CYS A 65 7.71 0.57 26.34
CA CYS A 65 8.86 0.46 27.26
C CYS A 65 10.19 0.26 26.51
N GLY A 66 10.27 -0.70 25.57
CA GLY A 66 11.49 -0.94 24.81
C GLY A 66 11.94 0.23 23.90
N LEU A 67 11.05 1.15 23.55
CA LEU A 67 11.38 2.36 22.79
C LEU A 67 11.90 3.49 23.69
N TRP A 68 11.51 3.46 24.97
CA TRP A 68 11.91 4.41 26.02
C TRP A 68 13.15 3.97 26.80
N GLU A 69 13.47 2.67 26.79
CA GLU A 69 14.69 2.12 27.39
C GLU A 69 15.96 2.59 26.66
N ARG A 70 17.13 2.42 27.29
CA ARG A 70 18.40 3.09 26.93
C ARG A 70 18.83 3.03 25.46
N ASP A 71 18.43 1.99 24.73
CA ASP A 71 18.80 1.77 23.33
C ASP A 71 17.65 2.05 22.36
N GLY A 72 16.49 2.50 22.88
CA GLY A 72 15.34 2.88 22.10
C GLY A 72 15.46 4.30 21.54
N TYR A 73 14.78 4.56 20.42
CA TYR A 73 14.86 5.85 19.74
C TYR A 73 14.30 7.01 20.59
N ILE A 74 13.34 6.74 21.50
CA ILE A 74 12.79 7.79 22.37
C ILE A 74 13.84 8.19 23.41
N ALA A 75 14.60 7.22 23.95
CA ALA A 75 15.72 7.53 24.84
C ALA A 75 16.83 8.33 24.13
N GLU A 76 17.12 8.02 22.87
CA GLU A 76 18.03 8.80 22.04
C GLU A 76 17.52 10.22 21.77
N PHE A 77 16.23 10.37 21.44
CA PHE A 77 15.58 11.66 21.30
C PHE A 77 15.69 12.48 22.59
N HIS A 78 15.44 11.88 23.76
CA HIS A 78 15.57 12.56 25.06
C HIS A 78 17.00 12.94 25.40
N ARG A 79 17.99 12.09 25.07
CA ARG A 79 19.41 12.45 25.21
C ARG A 79 19.76 13.66 24.35
N THR A 80 19.29 13.66 23.10
CA THR A 80 19.50 14.78 22.17
C THR A 80 18.86 16.06 22.70
N MET A 81 17.60 15.99 23.13
CA MET A 81 16.88 17.13 23.72
C MET A 81 17.62 17.74 24.92
N LYS A 82 18.25 16.91 25.78
CA LYS A 82 19.03 17.40 26.93
C LYS A 82 20.31 18.14 26.56
N THR A 83 20.87 17.89 25.37
CA THR A 83 22.09 18.55 24.90
C THR A 83 21.84 19.86 24.17
N LEU A 84 20.60 20.11 23.75
CA LEU A 84 20.20 21.28 22.98
C LEU A 84 19.73 22.40 23.90
N ASP A 85 19.97 23.65 23.50
CA ASP A 85 19.38 24.82 24.16
C ASP A 85 17.87 24.96 23.83
N GLY A 86 17.20 25.91 24.49
CA GLY A 86 15.74 26.07 24.34
C GLY A 86 15.30 26.37 22.90
N ASP A 87 16.05 27.18 22.18
CA ASP A 87 15.74 27.56 20.81
C ASP A 87 15.95 26.39 19.83
N GLN A 88 17.03 25.63 20.02
CA GLN A 88 17.31 24.42 19.26
C GLN A 88 16.29 23.32 19.53
N GLN A 89 15.84 23.18 20.78
CA GLN A 89 14.78 22.24 21.15
C GLN A 89 13.47 22.57 20.42
N GLU A 90 13.04 23.83 20.43
CA GLU A 90 11.81 24.22 19.74
C GLU A 90 11.97 24.11 18.22
N SER A 91 13.14 24.47 17.67
CA SER A 91 13.46 24.28 16.25
C SER A 91 13.37 22.82 15.82
N LEU A 92 13.93 21.90 16.61
CA LEU A 92 13.84 20.46 16.37
C LEU A 92 12.38 19.98 16.43
N LYS A 93 11.62 20.38 17.45
CA LYS A 93 10.20 20.03 17.58
C LYS A 93 9.40 20.56 16.41
N GLN A 94 9.68 21.78 15.95
CA GLN A 94 8.99 22.35 14.80
C GLN A 94 9.33 21.60 13.52
N GLY A 95 10.59 21.26 13.28
CA GLY A 95 10.98 20.43 12.13
C GLY A 95 10.31 19.06 12.14
N LEU A 96 10.16 18.43 13.32
CA LEU A 96 9.39 17.18 13.45
C LEU A 96 7.91 17.38 13.13
N ARG A 97 7.29 18.47 13.61
CA ARG A 97 5.89 18.81 13.29
C ARG A 97 5.69 18.98 11.78
N ASP A 98 6.61 19.67 11.10
CA ASP A 98 6.59 19.90 9.66
C ASP A 98 6.76 18.60 8.87
N ILE A 99 7.63 17.69 9.33
CA ILE A 99 7.72 16.34 8.74
C ILE A 99 6.38 15.62 8.90
N PHE A 100 5.77 15.67 10.08
CA PHE A 100 4.50 14.98 10.36
C PHE A 100 3.33 15.54 9.54
N SER A 101 3.29 16.83 9.23
CA SER A 101 2.26 17.39 8.34
C SER A 101 2.36 16.85 6.92
N GLU A 102 3.57 16.49 6.48
CA GLU A 102 3.84 15.96 5.13
C GLU A 102 3.74 14.43 5.03
N LEU A 103 3.54 13.71 6.14
CA LEU A 103 3.38 12.26 6.11
C LEU A 103 2.01 11.88 5.54
N HIS A 104 2.00 10.98 4.55
CA HIS A 104 0.77 10.49 3.92
C HIS A 104 -0.07 9.60 4.85
N CYS A 105 0.58 8.87 5.74
CA CYS A 105 -0.08 8.00 6.70
C CYS A 105 0.83 7.70 7.90
N LEU A 106 0.19 7.36 9.02
CA LEU A 106 0.85 7.00 10.28
C LEU A 106 0.16 5.78 10.86
N PRO A 107 0.85 4.95 11.67
CA PRO A 107 0.15 3.91 12.41
C PRO A 107 -0.93 4.53 13.31
N SER A 108 -2.06 3.83 13.43
CA SER A 108 -3.09 4.16 14.42
C SER A 108 -2.53 3.77 15.77
N SER A 109 -1.69 4.65 16.32
CA SER A 109 -1.03 4.45 17.61
C SER A 109 -1.86 5.15 18.70
N GLY A 110 -1.83 4.59 19.90
CA GLY A 110 -2.50 5.14 21.07
C GLY A 110 -1.87 4.57 22.32
N VAL A 111 -2.64 3.83 23.12
CA VAL A 111 -2.06 3.04 24.21
C VAL A 111 -0.98 2.11 23.65
N ARG A 112 -1.24 1.42 22.54
CA ARG A 112 -0.27 0.55 21.87
C ARG A 112 0.44 1.29 20.73
N VAL A 113 1.70 0.92 20.46
CA VAL A 113 2.46 1.43 19.31
C VAL A 113 1.77 1.00 18.02
N TRP A 114 1.35 -0.27 17.95
CA TRP A 114 0.66 -0.84 16.80
C TRP A 114 -0.73 -1.31 17.22
N ILE A 115 -1.78 -0.69 16.66
CA ILE A 115 -3.14 -1.22 16.77
C ILE A 115 -3.37 -2.22 15.64
N GLN A 116 -3.80 -3.41 16.02
CA GLN A 116 -4.22 -4.46 15.11
C GLN A 116 -5.73 -4.64 15.19
N LYS A 117 -6.37 -4.76 14.03
CA LYS A 117 -7.81 -5.04 13.93
C LYS A 117 -7.97 -6.29 13.08
N LYS A 118 -8.50 -7.35 13.69
CA LYS A 118 -8.43 -8.71 13.14
C LYS A 118 -6.94 -9.07 12.92
N ASP A 119 -6.51 -9.23 11.67
CA ASP A 119 -5.13 -9.57 11.31
C ASP A 119 -4.41 -8.45 10.54
N ALA A 120 -4.92 -7.22 10.58
CA ALA A 120 -4.36 -6.09 9.86
C ALA A 120 -3.80 -5.02 10.81
N ILE A 121 -2.62 -4.49 10.49
CA ILE A 121 -2.09 -3.29 11.15
C ILE A 121 -2.86 -2.09 10.62
N VAL A 122 -3.41 -1.29 11.54
CA VAL A 122 -4.22 -0.14 11.19
C VAL A 122 -3.35 1.09 11.05
N PHE A 123 -3.44 1.75 9.89
CA PHE A 123 -2.83 3.04 9.61
C PHE A 123 -3.91 4.09 9.44
N VAL A 124 -3.65 5.30 9.91
CA VAL A 124 -4.49 6.48 9.65
C VAL A 124 -3.90 7.24 8.46
N THR A 125 -4.72 7.69 7.53
CA THR A 125 -4.29 8.49 6.36
C THR A 125 -4.40 9.98 6.64
N ASN A 126 -3.44 10.76 6.13
CA ASN A 126 -3.44 12.21 6.28
C ASN A 126 -4.47 12.85 5.34
N PRO A 127 -5.41 13.65 5.85
CA PRO A 127 -6.48 14.24 5.05
C PRO A 127 -5.96 15.31 4.07
N ALA A 128 -4.77 15.86 4.29
CA ALA A 128 -4.15 16.80 3.35
C ALA A 128 -3.84 16.14 1.98
N PHE A 129 -3.50 14.86 1.98
CA PHE A 129 -3.12 14.11 0.79
C PHE A 129 -4.26 13.24 0.22
N TYR A 130 -5.20 12.83 1.07
CA TYR A 130 -6.28 11.94 0.66
C TYR A 130 -7.62 12.52 1.10
N ARG A 131 -8.42 12.93 0.11
CA ARG A 131 -9.81 13.31 0.32
C ARG A 131 -10.71 12.09 0.16
N ILE A 132 -11.66 11.93 1.08
CA ILE A 132 -12.72 10.94 0.93
C ILE A 132 -13.65 11.46 -0.16
N ASP A 133 -13.59 10.87 -1.35
CA ASP A 133 -14.37 11.30 -2.50
C ASP A 133 -15.89 11.17 -2.24
N ARG A 134 -16.33 10.03 -1.66
CA ARG A 134 -17.72 9.82 -1.22
C ARG A 134 -17.81 8.84 -0.05
N ILE A 135 -18.61 9.19 0.96
CA ILE A 135 -19.09 8.24 1.98
C ILE A 135 -20.45 7.72 1.48
N GLY A 136 -20.43 6.65 0.68
CA GLY A 136 -21.68 6.08 0.15
C GLY A 136 -22.49 5.38 1.25
N ARG A 137 -23.77 5.74 1.42
CA ARG A 137 -24.78 4.77 1.89
C ARG A 137 -24.94 3.78 0.75
N GLY A 138 -24.41 2.57 0.92
CA GLY A 138 -24.46 1.52 -0.09
C GLY A 138 -25.89 1.23 -0.49
N GLY A 139 -26.24 1.65 -1.70
CA GLY A 139 -27.52 1.40 -2.34
C GLY A 139 -27.52 1.93 -3.77
N GLU A 140 -26.47 1.63 -4.56
CA GLU A 140 -26.58 1.37 -6.00
C GLU A 140 -25.20 1.28 -6.66
N SER A 141 -25.07 0.26 -7.51
CA SER A 141 -23.99 0.10 -8.49
C SER A 141 -22.57 0.02 -7.93
N GLN A 142 -22.29 -1.11 -7.29
CA GLN A 142 -21.01 -1.80 -7.48
C GLN A 142 -20.82 -2.04 -8.99
N ARG A 143 -20.39 -1.02 -9.73
CA ARG A 143 -19.67 -1.24 -10.98
C ARG A 143 -18.47 -2.07 -10.55
N ARG A 144 -18.56 -3.37 -10.81
CA ARG A 144 -17.48 -4.32 -10.62
C ARG A 144 -16.27 -3.71 -11.31
N ALA A 145 -15.38 -3.07 -10.55
CA ALA A 145 -14.02 -2.87 -11.00
C ALA A 145 -13.56 -4.26 -11.48
N PRO A 146 -13.00 -4.39 -12.70
CA PRO A 146 -12.58 -5.69 -13.19
C PRO A 146 -11.70 -6.28 -12.11
N ARG A 147 -12.05 -7.49 -11.62
CA ARG A 147 -11.23 -8.23 -10.66
C ARG A 147 -9.82 -8.29 -11.27
N ALA A 148 -8.96 -7.37 -10.86
CA ALA A 148 -7.54 -7.48 -11.12
C ALA A 148 -7.17 -8.82 -10.53
N ARG A 149 -6.80 -9.76 -11.41
CA ARG A 149 -6.34 -11.07 -10.99
C ARG A 149 -5.30 -10.78 -9.92
N ARG A 150 -5.50 -11.30 -8.71
CA ARG A 150 -4.49 -11.30 -7.65
C ARG A 150 -3.29 -12.04 -8.21
N THR A 151 -2.41 -11.34 -8.93
CA THR A 151 -1.04 -11.74 -9.08
C THR A 151 -0.54 -11.86 -7.66
N MET A 152 -0.20 -13.07 -7.23
CA MET A 152 0.45 -13.28 -5.93
C MET A 152 1.58 -12.26 -5.86
N LYS A 153 1.40 -11.22 -5.05
CA LYS A 153 2.44 -10.22 -4.80
C LYS A 153 3.58 -11.02 -4.19
N VAL A 154 4.70 -11.12 -4.90
CA VAL A 154 5.92 -11.70 -4.36
C VAL A 154 6.37 -10.75 -3.26
N ILE A 155 5.99 -11.06 -2.03
CA ILE A 155 6.47 -10.37 -0.83
C ILE A 155 7.99 -10.45 -0.90
N LYS A 156 8.67 -9.31 -1.03
CA LYS A 156 10.13 -9.26 -0.96
C LYS A 156 10.51 -9.88 0.38
N GLY A 157 11.28 -10.97 0.35
CA GLY A 157 11.71 -11.63 1.58
C GLY A 157 12.44 -10.64 2.49
N LYS A 158 12.31 -10.79 3.82
CA LYS A 158 12.88 -9.90 4.84
C LYS A 158 14.34 -9.46 4.56
N ARG A 159 15.17 -10.35 3.99
CA ARG A 159 16.55 -10.05 3.57
C ARG A 159 16.65 -9.00 2.45
N ILE A 160 15.76 -9.05 1.47
CA ILE A 160 15.71 -8.10 0.35
C ILE A 160 15.25 -6.73 0.85
N PHE A 161 14.33 -6.72 1.82
CA PHE A 161 13.88 -5.48 2.47
C PHE A 161 14.99 -4.84 3.31
N ALA A 162 15.69 -5.62 4.15
CA ALA A 162 16.84 -5.12 4.90
C ALA A 162 17.92 -4.57 3.95
N ALA A 163 18.14 -5.21 2.80
CA ALA A 163 19.06 -4.70 1.79
C ALA A 163 18.56 -3.39 1.13
N ASP A 164 17.28 -3.28 0.76
CA ASP A 164 16.72 -2.03 0.19
C ASP A 164 16.73 -0.88 1.22
N LEU A 165 16.52 -1.18 2.51
CA LEU A 165 16.59 -0.19 3.60
C LEU A 165 18.02 0.32 3.81
N MET A 166 19.01 -0.60 3.79
CA MET A 166 20.43 -0.25 3.91
C MET A 166 20.96 0.46 2.65
N ASP A 167 20.48 0.11 1.46
CA ASP A 167 20.82 0.81 0.20
C ASP A 167 20.23 2.24 0.12
N SER A 168 19.24 2.56 0.95
CA SER A 168 18.62 3.89 1.01
C SER A 168 19.31 4.86 1.99
N GLN A 169 20.27 4.37 2.78
CA GLN A 169 21.12 5.19 3.64
C GLN A 169 22.29 5.77 2.81
N PRO A 170 22.51 7.10 2.78
CA PRO A 170 23.54 7.73 1.97
C PRO A 170 24.94 7.65 2.62
N PHE A 171 25.36 6.46 3.03
CA PHE A 171 26.72 6.22 3.53
C PHE A 171 27.44 5.28 2.56
N ASP A 172 28.49 5.80 1.94
CA ASP A 172 29.48 5.15 1.06
C ASP A 172 29.09 4.94 -0.43
N ALA A 173 29.43 5.94 -1.25
CA ALA A 173 29.27 5.92 -2.70
C ALA A 173 30.07 4.81 -3.42
N ASP A 174 31.23 4.42 -2.88
CA ASP A 174 32.13 3.43 -3.51
C ASP A 174 31.67 1.98 -3.33
N GLY A 175 30.99 1.67 -2.22
CA GLY A 175 30.41 0.34 -1.98
C GLY A 175 29.24 0.04 -2.92
N ASN A 176 28.49 1.07 -3.30
CA ASN A 176 27.29 0.96 -4.13
C ASN A 176 27.58 0.57 -5.59
N LEU A 177 28.71 1.00 -6.15
CA LEU A 177 29.08 0.68 -7.54
C LEU A 177 29.49 -0.79 -7.72
N ARG A 178 30.23 -1.35 -6.75
CA ARG A 178 30.61 -2.77 -6.71
C ARG A 178 29.40 -3.69 -6.52
N ARG A 179 28.43 -3.31 -5.70
CA ARG A 179 27.22 -4.12 -5.47
C ARG A 179 26.27 -4.11 -6.67
N LYS A 180 26.14 -2.97 -7.37
CA LYS A 180 25.35 -2.89 -8.61
C LYS A 180 25.91 -3.79 -9.72
N THR A 181 27.23 -3.79 -9.89
CA THR A 181 27.91 -4.64 -10.89
C THR A 181 27.76 -6.13 -10.59
N GLU A 182 27.83 -6.54 -9.32
CA GLU A 182 27.63 -7.94 -8.95
C GLU A 182 26.17 -8.40 -9.13
N ARG A 183 25.19 -7.54 -8.82
CA ARG A 183 23.77 -7.81 -9.04
C ARG A 183 23.44 -7.97 -10.53
N GLN A 184 24.11 -7.20 -11.40
CA GLN A 184 23.96 -7.31 -12.84
C GLN A 184 24.54 -8.64 -13.37
N LYS A 185 25.74 -9.03 -12.92
CA LYS A 185 26.33 -10.35 -13.24
C LYS A 185 25.43 -11.51 -12.85
N ARG A 186 24.83 -11.48 -11.65
CA ARG A 186 23.92 -12.55 -11.19
C ARG A 186 22.65 -12.65 -12.04
N ARG A 187 22.10 -11.51 -12.49
CA ARG A 187 20.93 -11.48 -13.40
C ARG A 187 21.27 -12.07 -14.76
N GLU A 188 22.45 -11.81 -15.30
CA GLU A 188 22.90 -12.37 -16.58
C GLU A 188 23.08 -13.89 -16.51
N ILE A 189 23.68 -14.41 -15.43
CA ILE A 189 23.82 -15.85 -15.21
C ILE A 189 22.44 -16.53 -15.15
N HIS A 190 21.51 -15.96 -14.39
CA HIS A 190 20.16 -16.52 -14.27
C HIS A 190 19.39 -16.46 -15.61
N LYS A 191 19.60 -15.40 -16.40
CA LYS A 191 19.02 -15.26 -17.75
C LYS A 191 19.55 -16.33 -18.71
N LYS A 192 20.87 -16.62 -18.67
CA LYS A 192 21.47 -17.71 -19.46
C LYS A 192 20.89 -19.08 -19.07
N MET A 193 20.80 -19.39 -17.78
CA MET A 193 20.23 -20.66 -17.30
C MET A 193 18.75 -20.84 -17.64
N THR A 194 17.97 -19.76 -17.68
CA THR A 194 16.54 -19.83 -18.04
C THR A 194 16.30 -19.98 -19.54
N MET A 195 17.18 -19.43 -20.39
CA MET A 195 17.09 -19.64 -21.84
C MET A 195 17.45 -21.07 -22.23
N GLU A 196 18.49 -21.67 -21.63
CA GLU A 196 18.83 -23.08 -21.85
C GLU A 196 17.69 -24.04 -21.48
N LYS A 197 16.98 -23.77 -20.38
CA LYS A 197 15.82 -24.59 -19.96
C LYS A 197 14.60 -24.40 -20.86
N ARG A 198 14.46 -23.28 -21.57
CA ARG A 198 13.35 -23.04 -22.51
C ARG A 198 13.57 -23.74 -23.85
N ASN A 199 14.81 -23.81 -24.34
CA ASN A 199 15.11 -24.47 -25.63
C ASN A 199 14.95 -26.00 -25.61
N LYS A 200 14.88 -26.63 -24.41
CA LYS A 200 14.70 -28.09 -24.27
C LYS A 200 13.24 -28.53 -24.15
N ARG A 201 12.26 -27.63 -24.25
CA ARG A 201 10.83 -28.00 -24.16
C ARG A 201 10.31 -28.43 -25.53
N VAL A 202 9.87 -29.68 -25.62
CA VAL A 202 9.11 -30.18 -26.77
C VAL A 202 7.83 -29.33 -26.92
N PRO A 203 7.55 -28.77 -28.11
CA PRO A 203 6.35 -27.96 -28.31
C PRO A 203 5.09 -28.82 -28.09
N PRO A 204 4.00 -28.23 -27.57
CA PRO A 204 2.76 -28.96 -27.36
C PRO A 204 2.21 -29.46 -28.71
N PRO A 205 1.63 -30.68 -28.76
CA PRO A 205 1.10 -31.23 -29.98
C PRO A 205 -0.07 -30.38 -30.51
N PRO A 206 -0.22 -30.26 -31.84
CA PRO A 206 -1.29 -29.48 -32.45
C PRO A 206 -2.66 -30.07 -32.10
N ARG A 207 -3.60 -29.21 -31.71
CA ARG A 207 -4.98 -29.64 -31.40
C ARG A 207 -5.69 -30.11 -32.68
N PRO A 208 -6.43 -31.23 -32.65
CA PRO A 208 -7.20 -31.68 -33.80
C PRO A 208 -8.30 -30.68 -34.13
N ARG A 209 -8.36 -30.29 -35.41
CA ARG A 209 -9.40 -29.41 -35.96
C ARG A 209 -10.72 -30.19 -36.00
N LYS A 210 -11.74 -29.74 -35.26
CA LYS A 210 -13.12 -30.22 -35.41
C LYS A 210 -13.62 -29.81 -36.80
N SER A 211 -13.88 -30.79 -37.66
CA SER A 211 -14.60 -30.61 -38.91
C SER A 211 -16.01 -30.09 -38.61
N ARG A 212 -16.38 -28.95 -39.22
CA ARG A 212 -17.76 -28.46 -39.21
C ARG A 212 -18.61 -29.36 -40.13
N PRO A 213 -19.84 -29.73 -39.75
CA PRO A 213 -20.76 -30.38 -40.67
C PRO A 213 -21.29 -29.37 -41.70
N PHE A 214 -21.39 -29.82 -42.95
CA PHE A 214 -21.99 -29.09 -44.07
C PHE A 214 -23.53 -29.03 -43.91
N PRO A 215 -24.18 -27.90 -44.24
CA PRO A 215 -25.64 -27.83 -44.31
C PRO A 215 -26.12 -28.52 -45.60
N MET A 216 -27.08 -29.45 -45.45
CA MET A 216 -27.82 -30.05 -46.56
C MET A 216 -28.68 -28.99 -47.24
N SER A 217 -28.67 -29.03 -48.57
CA SER A 217 -29.43 -28.20 -49.50
C SER A 217 -30.94 -28.37 -49.32
N GLU A 218 -31.62 -27.24 -49.26
CA GLU A 218 -33.08 -27.06 -49.27
C GLU A 218 -33.60 -27.26 -50.71
N SER A 219 -34.37 -28.32 -50.93
CA SER A 219 -35.01 -28.62 -52.22
C SER A 219 -36.30 -27.81 -52.36
N ALA A 220 -36.31 -26.91 -53.35
CA ALA A 220 -37.48 -26.17 -53.82
C ALA A 220 -38.53 -27.13 -54.40
N HIS A 221 -39.78 -27.02 -53.92
CA HIS A 221 -40.93 -27.60 -54.60
C HIS A 221 -41.68 -26.52 -55.36
N VAL A 222 -41.80 -26.78 -56.65
CA VAL A 222 -42.37 -25.96 -57.72
C VAL A 222 -43.90 -25.93 -57.60
N VAL A 223 -44.44 -24.72 -57.82
CA VAL A 223 -45.85 -24.38 -58.02
C VAL A 223 -46.37 -25.05 -59.30
N THR A 224 -47.54 -25.67 -59.23
CA THR A 224 -48.37 -25.95 -60.42
C THR A 224 -49.78 -25.43 -60.17
N ASP A 225 -50.09 -24.32 -60.84
CA ASP A 225 -51.44 -24.00 -61.32
C ASP A 225 -51.85 -25.04 -62.37
N ASP A 226 -53.08 -25.51 -62.34
CA ASP A 226 -53.85 -25.75 -63.57
C ASP A 226 -55.36 -25.79 -63.27
N GLU A 227 -56.09 -25.10 -64.15
CA GLU A 227 -57.54 -24.97 -64.24
C GLU A 227 -58.20 -26.29 -64.66
N MET A 228 -59.47 -26.50 -64.31
CA MET A 228 -60.59 -26.51 -65.28
C MET A 228 -61.89 -27.08 -64.68
N ASP A 229 -62.98 -26.42 -65.06
CA ASP A 229 -64.39 -26.74 -64.90
C ASP A 229 -64.78 -28.17 -65.31
N VAL A 230 -65.85 -28.71 -64.71
CA VAL A 230 -66.96 -29.40 -65.42
C VAL A 230 -68.24 -29.35 -64.55
N ASP A 231 -69.30 -28.78 -65.15
CA ASP A 231 -70.77 -28.92 -65.03
C ASP A 231 -71.48 -29.19 -63.68
#